data_AF-A0A1V0N385-F1
#
_entry.id   AF-A0A1V0N385-F1
#
_cell.length_a   1.000
_cell.length_b   1.000
_cell.length_c   1.000
_cell.angle_alpha   90.00
_cell.angle_beta   90.00
_cell.angle_gamma   90.00
#
_symmetry.space_group_name_H-M   'P 1'
#
loop_
_entity.id
_entity.type
_entity.pdbx_description
1 polymer ?
#
loop_
_entity_poly.entity_id
_entity_poly.type
_entity_poly.pdbx_seq_one_letter_code
_entity_poly.pdbx_strand_id
1 'polypeptide(L)'
;MNYDDLLKGTEITGKSEIPPRPGEAPFATEIYYKKDDLFYGKLHVRKLNNAMYLSVISKIPFNWKQLVGDMKFSGTMVDSAGGLLWLKESEKTLAQDLAYIEQYLTDMKNKDAKNKDSKK
;
A
#
# COMPACT_ATOMS: atom_id res chain seq x y z
N MET A 1 12.70 2.62 14.37
CA MET A 1 12.02 2.11 13.17
C MET A 1 12.61 2.84 11.98
N ASN A 2 13.25 2.13 11.06
CA ASN A 2 13.81 2.73 9.83
C ASN A 2 12.78 2.58 8.71
N TYR A 3 12.18 3.69 8.26
CA TYR A 3 11.13 3.64 7.25
C TYR A 3 11.67 3.30 5.86
N ASP A 4 12.92 3.65 5.55
CA ASP A 4 13.56 3.30 4.28
C ASP A 4 13.71 1.78 4.13
N ASP A 5 14.02 1.10 5.23
CA ASP A 5 14.10 -0.37 5.25
C ASP A 5 12.71 -1.01 5.14
N LEU A 6 11.71 -0.46 5.85
CA LEU A 6 10.34 -0.97 5.85
C LEU A 6 9.64 -0.80 4.49
N LEU A 7 9.93 0.29 3.79
CA LEU A 7 9.35 0.64 2.49
C LEU A 7 10.34 0.43 1.35
N LYS A 8 11.31 -0.47 1.54
CA LYS A 8 12.35 -0.75 0.57
C LYS A 8 11.76 -1.06 -0.80
N GLY A 9 12.33 -0.42 -1.82
CA GLY A 9 11.87 -0.56 -3.20
C GLY A 9 10.73 0.39 -3.58
N THR A 10 10.28 1.26 -2.68
CA THR A 10 9.39 2.39 -2.97
C THR A 10 10.14 3.72 -2.80
N GLU A 11 9.64 4.79 -3.40
CA GLU A 11 10.11 6.15 -3.17
C GLU A 11 9.27 6.79 -2.06
N ILE A 12 9.91 7.21 -0.97
CA ILE A 12 9.25 8.01 0.08
C ILE A 12 9.07 9.43 -0.46
N THR A 13 7.82 9.89 -0.51
CA THR A 13 7.44 11.19 -1.07
C THR A 13 7.13 12.23 0.00
N GLY A 14 6.98 11.82 1.25
CA GLY A 14 6.74 12.74 2.34
C GLY A 14 6.50 12.04 3.68
N LYS A 15 6.51 12.85 4.73
CA LYS A 15 6.23 12.44 6.10
C LYS A 15 5.37 13.49 6.78
N SER A 16 4.34 13.06 7.51
CA SER A 16 3.46 13.96 8.25
C SER A 16 3.11 13.39 9.62
N GLU A 17 2.98 14.28 10.60
CA GLU A 17 2.51 13.98 11.93
C GLU A 17 0.99 14.18 11.99
N ILE A 18 0.25 13.17 12.43
CA ILE A 18 -1.21 13.16 12.37
C ILE A 18 -1.79 13.36 13.76
N PRO A 19 -2.36 14.53 14.05
CA PRO A 19 -3.14 14.75 15.26
C PRO A 19 -4.56 14.20 15.10
N PRO A 20 -5.21 13.76 16.20
CA PRO A 20 -6.59 13.27 16.13
C PRO A 20 -7.58 14.41 15.84
N ARG A 21 -7.22 15.65 16.23
CA ARG A 21 -7.94 16.89 15.96
C ARG A 21 -6.94 18.04 15.79
N PRO A 22 -7.30 19.13 15.08
CA PRO A 22 -6.44 20.31 14.98
C PRO A 22 -6.03 20.84 16.37
N GLY A 23 -4.73 21.04 16.58
CA GLY A 23 -4.17 21.55 17.84
C GLY A 23 -3.88 20.49 18.91
N GLU A 24 -4.28 19.23 18.73
CA GLU A 24 -3.92 18.14 19.65
C GLU A 24 -2.55 17.52 19.30
N ALA A 25 -1.96 16.80 20.27
CA ALA A 25 -0.71 16.10 20.05
C ALA A 25 -0.87 14.99 18.99
N PRO A 26 0.11 14.81 18.08
CA PRO A 26 0.05 13.76 17.07
C PRO A 26 -0.01 12.36 17.67
N PHE A 27 -1.00 11.56 17.26
CA PHE A 27 -1.17 10.17 17.71
C PHE A 27 -0.54 9.15 16.75
N ALA A 28 -0.22 9.58 15.53
CA ALA A 28 0.37 8.75 14.50
C ALA A 28 1.31 9.54 13.60
N THR A 29 2.15 8.81 12.88
CA THR A 29 3.00 9.34 11.81
C THR A 29 2.59 8.66 10.51
N GLU A 30 2.43 9.43 9.44
CA GLU A 30 2.18 8.94 8.09
C GLU A 30 3.41 9.11 7.22
N ILE A 31 3.83 8.01 6.59
CA ILE A 31 4.91 8.01 5.59
C ILE A 31 4.25 7.79 4.22
N TYR A 32 4.33 8.78 3.36
CA TYR A 32 3.81 8.71 2.01
C TYR A 32 4.85 8.08 1.09
N TYR A 33 4.42 7.18 0.23
CA TYR A 33 5.30 6.49 -0.71
C TYR A 33 4.63 6.31 -2.07
N LYS A 34 5.46 6.07 -3.09
CA LYS A 34 5.00 5.62 -4.41
C LYS A 34 5.91 4.52 -4.97
N LYS A 35 5.33 3.71 -5.84
CA LYS A 35 6.01 2.67 -6.60
C LYS A 35 5.74 2.88 -8.09
N ASP A 36 6.65 3.60 -8.74
CA ASP A 36 6.61 3.94 -10.15
C ASP A 36 5.19 4.38 -10.60
N ASP A 37 4.71 3.78 -11.68
CA ASP A 37 3.34 3.94 -12.19
C ASP A 37 2.40 2.80 -11.81
N LEU A 38 2.73 2.03 -10.77
CA LEU A 38 1.89 0.94 -10.29
C LEU A 38 0.92 1.41 -9.21
N PHE A 39 1.44 2.04 -8.16
CA PHE A 39 0.63 2.49 -7.02
C PHE A 39 1.33 3.57 -6.21
N TYR A 40 0.55 4.24 -5.37
CA TYR A 40 1.02 5.12 -4.31
C TYR A 40 0.22 4.85 -3.04
N GLY A 41 0.67 5.40 -1.92
CA GLY A 41 0.06 5.04 -0.66
C GLY A 41 0.63 5.77 0.53
N LYS A 42 0.23 5.28 1.69
CA LYS A 42 0.76 5.74 2.97
C LYS A 42 0.88 4.59 3.96
N LEU A 43 1.96 4.60 4.73
CA LEU A 43 2.12 3.79 5.93
C LEU A 43 1.74 4.66 7.13
N HIS A 44 0.65 4.31 7.80
CA HIS A 44 0.19 4.98 9.01
C HIS A 44 0.65 4.20 10.24
N VAL A 45 1.49 4.81 11.07
CA VAL A 45 2.10 4.19 12.25
C VAL A 45 1.60 4.88 13.51
N ARG A 46 0.83 4.15 14.34
CA ARG A 46 0.32 4.68 15.61
C ARG A 46 1.43 4.71 16.67
N LYS A 47 1.58 5.83 17.36
CA LYS A 47 2.64 6.01 18.38
C LYS A 47 2.41 5.22 19.67
N LEU A 48 1.15 5.00 20.03
CA LEU A 48 0.80 4.36 21.32
C LEU A 48 1.24 2.89 21.38
N ASN A 49 1.13 2.17 20.27
CA ASN A 49 1.31 0.72 20.23
C ASN A 49 2.10 0.24 18.99
N ASN A 50 2.67 1.16 18.21
CA ASN A 50 3.37 0.88 16.96
C ASN A 50 2.54 0.07 15.96
N ALA A 51 1.20 0.15 16.03
CA ALA A 51 0.35 -0.51 15.05
C ALA A 51 0.52 0.16 13.69
N MET A 52 0.78 -0.65 12.67
CA MET A 52 1.03 -0.20 11.30
C MET A 52 -0.16 -0.53 10.41
N TYR A 53 -0.54 0.44 9.59
CA TYR A 53 -1.59 0.31 8.60
C TYR A 53 -1.04 0.76 7.24
N LEU A 54 -1.02 -0.17 6.30
CA LEU A 54 -0.60 0.07 4.94
C LEU A 54 -1.82 0.42 4.09
N SER A 55 -1.82 1.61 3.50
CA SER A 55 -2.82 2.02 2.52
C SER A 55 -2.18 2.06 1.14
N VAL A 56 -2.74 1.29 0.21
CA VAL A 56 -2.31 1.23 -1.20
C VAL A 56 -3.45 1.75 -2.08
N ILE A 57 -3.10 2.63 -3.01
CA ILE A 57 -3.98 3.15 -4.06
C ILE A 57 -3.35 2.78 -5.40
N SER A 58 -4.00 1.87 -6.14
CA SER A 58 -3.51 1.46 -7.46
C SER A 58 -3.76 2.55 -8.51
N LYS A 59 -2.78 2.72 -9.40
CA LYS A 59 -2.93 3.51 -10.63
C LYS A 59 -3.57 2.70 -11.77
N ILE A 60 -3.65 1.37 -11.63
CA ILE A 60 -4.30 0.49 -12.60
C ILE A 60 -5.80 0.44 -12.28
N PRO A 61 -6.71 0.67 -13.24
CA PRO A 61 -8.15 0.65 -12.99
C PRO A 61 -8.65 -0.79 -12.72
N PHE A 62 -8.87 -1.14 -11.46
CA PHE A 62 -9.57 -2.38 -11.06
C PHE A 62 -10.18 -2.24 -9.66
N ASN A 63 -10.86 -3.30 -9.21
CA ASN A 63 -11.49 -3.33 -7.90
C ASN A 63 -10.85 -4.40 -6.99
N TRP A 64 -10.12 -3.97 -5.96
CA TRP A 64 -9.54 -4.87 -4.96
C TRP A 64 -10.59 -5.77 -4.31
N LYS A 65 -11.79 -5.26 -4.07
CA LYS A 65 -12.86 -6.03 -3.40
C LYS A 65 -13.21 -7.34 -4.12
N GLN A 66 -13.01 -7.40 -5.44
CA GLN A 66 -13.26 -8.60 -6.24
C GLN A 66 -12.14 -9.64 -6.14
N LEU A 67 -10.97 -9.25 -5.62
CA LEU A 67 -9.74 -10.03 -5.65
C LEU A 67 -9.25 -10.42 -4.26
N VAL A 68 -9.50 -9.57 -3.25
CA VAL A 68 -8.99 -9.75 -1.88
C VAL A 68 -9.42 -11.06 -1.24
N GLY A 69 -10.55 -11.66 -1.67
CA GLY A 69 -10.99 -12.98 -1.20
C GLY A 69 -10.02 -14.11 -1.56
N ASP A 70 -9.27 -13.96 -2.65
CA ASP A 70 -8.32 -14.95 -3.17
C ASP A 70 -6.85 -14.59 -2.88
N MET A 71 -6.60 -13.37 -2.39
CA MET A 71 -5.26 -12.88 -2.12
C MET A 71 -4.72 -13.41 -0.79
N LYS A 72 -3.46 -13.83 -0.79
CA LYS A 72 -2.77 -14.40 0.37
C LYS A 72 -1.86 -13.37 1.01
N PHE A 73 -2.44 -12.27 1.49
CA PHE A 73 -1.68 -11.29 2.25
C PHE A 73 -1.16 -11.88 3.56
N SER A 74 0.05 -11.48 3.95
CA SER A 74 0.70 -11.90 5.19
C SER A 74 0.19 -11.08 6.38
N GLY A 75 -0.13 -9.81 6.15
CA GLY A 75 -0.86 -8.92 7.02
C GLY A 75 -2.35 -9.25 7.08
N THR A 76 -3.10 -8.46 7.85
CA THR A 76 -4.55 -8.64 8.00
C THR A 76 -5.31 -7.63 7.18
N MET A 77 -6.23 -8.08 6.34
CA MET A 77 -7.13 -7.20 5.58
C MET A 77 -8.02 -6.38 6.52
N VAL A 78 -7.96 -5.05 6.41
CA VAL A 78 -8.82 -4.12 7.16
C VAL A 78 -9.98 -3.67 6.28
N ASP A 79 -9.69 -3.20 5.07
CA ASP A 79 -10.71 -2.75 4.13
C ASP A 79 -10.21 -2.78 2.67
N SER A 80 -11.13 -2.81 1.72
CA SER A 80 -10.85 -2.67 0.29
C SER A 80 -12.04 -2.08 -0.47
N ALA A 81 -11.78 -1.11 -1.34
CA ALA A 81 -12.79 -0.45 -2.14
C ALA A 81 -12.20 0.13 -3.43
N GLY A 82 -12.67 -0.31 -4.60
CA GLY A 82 -12.13 0.16 -5.88
C GLY A 82 -10.62 -0.07 -5.94
N GLY A 83 -9.85 0.97 -6.29
CA GLY A 83 -8.38 0.91 -6.32
C GLY A 83 -7.69 1.03 -4.95
N LEU A 84 -8.44 1.15 -3.85
CA LEU A 84 -7.92 1.30 -2.49
C LEU A 84 -7.91 -0.02 -1.71
N LEU A 85 -6.80 -0.29 -1.02
CA LEU A 85 -6.53 -1.45 -0.18
C LEU A 85 -5.93 -1.00 1.15
N TRP A 86 -6.41 -1.54 2.27
CA TRP A 86 -5.93 -1.23 3.61
C TRP A 86 -5.56 -2.48 4.39
N LEU A 87 -4.28 -2.68 4.67
CA LEU A 87 -3.78 -3.81 5.44
C LEU A 87 -3.30 -3.35 6.82
N LYS A 88 -3.53 -4.17 7.84
CA LYS A 88 -2.87 -4.06 9.13
C LYS A 88 -1.60 -4.89 9.07
N GLU A 89 -0.47 -4.24 9.30
CA GLU A 89 0.85 -4.78 9.06
C GLU A 89 1.71 -4.86 10.32
N SER A 90 2.79 -5.63 10.20
CA SER A 90 3.91 -5.72 11.12
C SER A 90 5.22 -5.53 10.35
N GLU A 91 6.34 -5.36 11.06
CA GLU A 91 7.66 -5.22 10.41
C GLU A 91 8.04 -6.49 9.61
N LYS A 92 7.43 -7.64 9.94
CA LYS A 92 7.69 -8.93 9.30
C LYS A 92 6.88 -9.15 8.03
N THR A 93 5.70 -8.53 7.92
CA THR A 93 4.71 -8.79 6.85
C THR A 93 4.75 -7.71 5.78
N LEU A 94 5.02 -6.45 6.16
CA LEU A 94 4.96 -5.28 5.30
C LEU A 94 5.76 -5.43 3.99
N ALA A 95 7.03 -5.84 4.08
CA ALA A 95 7.88 -5.99 2.90
C ALA A 95 7.41 -7.10 1.97
N GLN A 96 6.86 -8.19 2.53
CA GLN A 96 6.32 -9.31 1.76
C GLN A 96 5.07 -8.89 0.99
N ASP A 97 4.16 -8.19 1.66
CA ASP A 97 2.90 -7.74 1.04
C ASP A 97 3.14 -6.63 0.01
N LEU A 98 4.08 -5.71 0.25
CA LEU A 98 4.49 -4.73 -0.77
C LEU A 98 5.04 -5.40 -2.03
N ALA A 99 5.94 -6.38 -1.86
CA ALA A 99 6.50 -7.12 -2.99
C ALA A 99 5.43 -7.94 -3.74
N TYR A 100 4.50 -8.55 -3.00
CA TYR A 100 3.38 -9.28 -3.59
C TYR A 100 2.46 -8.38 -4.40
N ILE A 101 2.12 -7.20 -3.86
CA ILE A 101 1.30 -6.18 -4.54
C ILE A 101 2.01 -5.67 -5.80
N GLU A 102 3.32 -5.38 -5.71
CA GLU A 102 4.13 -4.96 -6.86
C GLU A 102 4.09 -6.01 -7.97
N GLN A 103 4.35 -7.27 -7.64
CA GLN A 103 4.33 -8.37 -8.60
C GLN A 103 2.96 -8.50 -9.26
N TYR A 104 1.89 -8.49 -8.45
CA TYR A 104 0.52 -8.62 -8.94
C TYR A 104 0.15 -7.50 -9.93
N LEU A 105 0.42 -6.25 -9.57
CA LEU A 105 0.11 -5.10 -10.43
C LEU A 105 0.98 -5.06 -11.69
N THR A 106 2.23 -5.51 -11.60
CA THR A 106 3.12 -5.65 -12.76
C THR A 106 2.57 -6.69 -13.74
N ASP A 107 2.11 -7.84 -13.25
CA ASP A 107 1.52 -8.89 -14.08
C ASP A 107 0.23 -8.42 -14.76
N MET A 108 -0.61 -7.66 -14.04
CA MET A 108 -1.79 -7.03 -14.63
C MET A 108 -1.42 -6.06 -15.75
N LYS A 109 -0.49 -5.13 -15.49
CA LYS A 109 -0.03 -4.14 -16.48
C LYS A 109 0.51 -4.82 -17.75
N ASN A 110 1.24 -5.92 -17.60
CA ASN A 110 1.81 -6.67 -18.72
C ASN A 110 0.74 -7.43 -19.52
N LYS A 111 -0.27 -7.99 -18.86
CA LYS A 111 -1.42 -8.63 -19.53
C LYS A 111 -2.22 -7.61 -20.35
N ASP A 112 -2.45 -6.43 -19.79
CA ASP A 112 -3.18 -5.35 -20.47
C ASP A 112 -2.41 -4.83 -21.70
N ALA A 113 -1.08 -4.75 -21.63
CA ALA A 113 -0.25 -4.38 -22.77
C ALA A 113 -0.35 -5.39 -23.92
N LYS A 114 -0.19 -6.69 -23.62
CA LYS A 114 -0.29 -7.76 -24.63
C LYS A 114 -1.66 -7.82 -25.32
N ASN A 115 -2.73 -7.58 -24.56
CA ASN A 115 -4.09 -7.54 -25.10
C ASN A 115 -4.34 -6.35 -26.03
N LYS A 116 -3.61 -5.24 -25.86
CA LYS A 116 -3.70 -4.08 -26.75
C LYS A 116 -2.94 -4.30 -28.06
N ASP A 117 -1.78 -4.97 -28.00
CA ASP A 117 -0.98 -5.27 -29.18
C ASP A 117 -1.61 -6.36 -30.05
N SER A 118 -2.33 -7.31 -29.46
CA SER A 118 -3.05 -8.38 -30.19
C SER A 118 -4.34 -7.90 -30.89
N LYS A 119 -4.74 -6.64 -30.69
CA LYS A 119 -5.93 -6.02 -31.29
C LYS A 119 -5.59 -4.95 -32.34
N LYS A 120 -4.30 -4.78 -32.66
CA LYS A 120 -3.81 -4.00 -33.79
C LYS A 120 -3.46 -4.93 -34.95
#